data_AF-A0A2S9FI15-F1
#
_entry.id   AF-A0A2S9FI15-F1
#
_cell.length_a   1.000
_cell.length_b   1.000
_cell.length_c   1.000
_cell.angle_alpha   90.00
_cell.angle_beta   90.00
_cell.angle_gamma   90.00
#
_symmetry.space_group_name_H-M   'P 1'
#
loop_
_entity.id
_entity.type
_entity.pdbx_description
1 polymer ?
#
loop_
_entity_poly.entity_id
_entity_poly.type
_entity_poly.pdbx_seq_one_letter_code
_entity_poly.pdbx_strand_id
1 'polypeptide(L)' 'DAESDSGAVRAVLAWDGLRLSSPGRLRACANTECRLFLIDRSKPNTARWCSMAICGNRMKARRHYQRTRT' A
#
# COMPACT_ATOMS: atom_id res chain seq x y z
N ASP A 1 0.37 3.93 -28.53
CA ASP A 1 1.12 2.67 -28.37
C ASP A 1 2.64 2.73 -28.29
N ALA A 2 3.33 3.87 -28.49
CA ALA A 2 4.70 4.07 -27.96
C ALA A 2 4.71 4.83 -26.61
N GLU A 3 3.70 5.68 -26.40
CA GLU A 3 3.54 6.50 -25.20
C GLU A 3 3.10 5.68 -23.97
N SER A 4 2.33 4.60 -24.19
CA SER A 4 1.93 3.63 -23.15
C SER A 4 3.11 2.79 -22.66
N ASP A 5 4.00 2.40 -23.58
CA ASP A 5 5.21 1.63 -23.29
C ASP A 5 6.22 2.46 -22.46
N SER A 6 6.33 3.75 -22.80
CA SER A 6 7.05 4.73 -21.98
C SER A 6 6.44 4.87 -20.58
N GLY A 7 5.11 4.80 -20.45
CA GLY A 7 4.41 4.81 -19.18
C GLY A 7 4.80 3.65 -18.26
N ALA A 8 4.86 2.42 -18.80
CA ALA A 8 5.26 1.23 -18.05
C ALA A 8 6.72 1.33 -17.57
N VAL A 9 7.64 1.71 -18.46
CA VAL A 9 9.05 1.89 -18.12
C VAL A 9 9.23 2.95 -17.03
N ARG A 10 8.53 4.09 -17.15
CA ARG A 10 8.57 5.15 -16.13
C ARG A 10 8.04 4.68 -14.79
N ALA A 11 6.97 3.88 -14.77
CA ALA A 11 6.43 3.33 -13.52
C ALA A 11 7.44 2.41 -12.82
N VAL A 12 8.14 1.56 -13.58
CA VAL A 12 9.19 0.66 -13.04
C VAL A 12 10.38 1.45 -12.50
N LEU A 13 10.87 2.45 -13.24
CA LEU A 13 11.98 3.29 -12.79
C LEU A 13 11.62 4.11 -11.55
N ALA A 14 10.41 4.67 -11.50
CA ALA A 14 9.92 5.40 -10.31
C ALA A 14 9.79 4.46 -9.09
N TRP A 15 9.35 3.23 -9.32
CA TRP A 15 9.26 2.21 -8.27
C TRP A 15 10.64 1.86 -7.69
N ASP A 16 11.62 1.58 -8.54
CA ASP A 16 12.98 1.27 -8.12
C ASP A 16 13.63 2.45 -7.38
N GLY A 17 13.48 3.67 -7.92
CA GLY A 17 13.94 4.89 -7.28
C GLY A 17 13.38 5.10 -5.88
N LEU A 18 12.09 4.79 -5.64
CA LEU A 18 11.50 4.82 -4.30
C LEU A 18 12.08 3.74 -3.37
N ARG A 19 12.37 2.54 -3.87
CA ARG A 19 12.97 1.48 -3.05
C ARG A 19 14.38 1.84 -2.60
N LEU A 20 15.16 2.50 -3.46
CA LEU A 20 16.53 2.92 -3.18
C LEU A 20 16.57 4.17 -2.27
N SER A 21 15.79 5.20 -2.60
CA SER A 21 15.79 6.47 -1.85
C SER A 21 15.04 6.40 -0.51
N SER A 22 14.15 5.41 -0.33
CA SER A 22 13.28 5.28 0.84
C SER A 22 13.11 3.81 1.27
N PRO A 23 14.19 3.15 1.73
CA PRO A 23 14.16 1.74 2.07
C PRO A 23 13.06 1.40 3.09
N GLY A 24 12.29 0.36 2.81
CA GLY A 24 11.23 -0.14 3.69
C GLY A 24 9.97 0.74 3.78
N ARG A 25 9.87 1.84 3.03
CA ARG A 25 8.67 2.70 3.03
C ARG A 25 7.62 2.24 2.02
N LEU A 26 8.04 1.68 0.88
CA LEU A 26 7.16 1.07 -0.11
C LEU A 26 6.89 -0.39 0.27
N ARG A 27 5.64 -0.72 0.61
CA ARG A 27 5.24 -2.06 1.11
C ARG A 27 3.86 -2.46 0.58
N ALA A 28 3.60 -3.76 0.52
CA ALA A 28 2.25 -4.26 0.22
C ALA A 28 1.27 -3.84 1.32
N CYS A 29 0.01 -3.59 0.95
CA CYS A 29 -1.05 -3.38 1.93
C CYS A 29 -1.19 -4.63 2.81
N ALA A 30 -1.29 -4.47 4.13
CA ALA A 30 -1.45 -5.59 5.06
C ALA A 30 -2.84 -6.26 4.98
N ASN A 31 -3.74 -5.76 4.13
CA ASN A 31 -4.98 -6.45 3.80
C ASN A 31 -4.65 -7.41 2.66
N THR A 32 -4.63 -8.71 2.94
CA THR A 32 -4.23 -9.75 1.98
C THR A 32 -5.15 -9.85 0.76
N GLU A 33 -6.36 -9.31 0.84
CA GLU A 33 -7.32 -9.21 -0.28
C GLU A 33 -7.09 -7.94 -1.13
N CYS A 34 -6.17 -7.06 -0.74
CA CYS A 34 -5.86 -5.82 -1.45
C CYS A 34 -4.63 -5.99 -2.36
N ARG A 35 -4.75 -5.54 -3.61
CA ARG A 35 -3.66 -5.56 -4.60
C ARG A 35 -2.89 -4.24 -4.73
N LEU A 36 -3.07 -3.34 -3.76
CA LEU A 36 -2.41 -2.04 -3.74
C LEU A 36 -1.21 -2.05 -2.78
N PHE A 37 -0.32 -1.09 -2.98
CA PHE A 37 0.81 -0.81 -2.11
C PHE A 37 0.58 0.46 -1.31
N LEU A 38 1.38 0.64 -0.26
CA LEU A 38 1.52 1.90 0.46
C LEU A 38 2.92 2.46 0.30
N ILE A 39 3.03 3.79 0.29
CA ILE A 39 4.26 4.52 0.52
C ILE A 39 4.12 5.21 1.87
N ASP A 40 4.86 4.75 2.86
CA ASP A 40 4.78 5.31 4.21
C ASP A 40 5.59 6.60 4.35
N ARG A 41 4.88 7.72 4.31
CA ARG A 41 5.44 9.07 4.51
C ARG A 41 5.52 9.48 5.98
N SER A 42 5.06 8.64 6.91
CA SER A 42 5.10 8.96 8.34
C SER A 42 6.52 8.83 8.88
N LYS A 43 6.85 9.64 9.89
CA LYS A 43 8.12 9.53 10.62
C LYS A 43 8.36 8.11 11.20
N PRO A 44 7.40 7.46 11.88
CA PRO A 44 7.63 6.16 12.51
C PRO A 44 7.69 4.97 11.53
N ASN A 45 7.28 5.13 10.26
CA ASN A 45 7.24 4.05 9.26
C ASN A 45 6.35 2.84 9.66
N THR A 46 5.27 3.08 10.40
CA THR A 46 4.37 2.04 10.93
C THR A 46 3.02 1.92 10.20
N ALA A 47 2.82 2.61 9.09
CA ALA A 47 1.62 2.48 8.27
C ALA A 47 1.49 1.04 7.74
N ARG A 48 0.26 0.53 7.75
CA ARG A 48 -0.05 -0.86 7.38
C ARG A 48 -0.96 -0.98 6.15
N TRP A 49 -1.65 0.09 5.78
CA TRP A 49 -2.74 0.03 4.82
C TRP A 49 -2.48 1.01 3.67
N CYS A 50 -2.86 0.64 2.45
CA CYS A 50 -2.79 1.54 1.29
C CYS A 50 -3.57 2.85 1.51
N SER A 51 -4.66 2.77 2.28
CA SER A 51 -5.43 3.91 2.74
C SER A 51 -6.16 3.53 4.03
N MET A 52 -6.22 4.45 4.99
CA MET A 52 -7.03 4.28 6.19
C MET A 52 -8.51 4.19 5.83
N ALA A 53 -8.99 5.01 4.88
CA ALA A 53 -10.39 5.05 4.47
C ALA A 53 -10.84 3.75 3.77
N ILE A 54 -9.95 3.12 2.99
CA ILE A 54 -10.27 1.90 2.23
C ILE A 54 -9.97 0.65 3.06
N CYS A 55 -8.69 0.33 3.28
CA CYS A 55 -8.30 -0.93 3.91
C CYS A 55 -8.26 -0.83 5.44
N GLY A 56 -7.88 0.32 6.00
CA GLY A 56 -7.84 0.50 7.45
C GLY A 56 -9.21 0.31 8.09
N ASN A 57 -10.23 0.98 7.56
CA ASN A 57 -11.61 0.88 8.05
C ASN A 57 -12.21 -0.51 7.80
N ARG A 58 -11.99 -1.10 6.61
CA ARG A 58 -12.42 -2.48 6.32
C ARG A 58 -11.89 -3.48 7.34
N MET A 59 -10.60 -3.42 7.66
CA MET A 59 -9.99 -4.35 8.62
C MET A 59 -10.41 -4.07 10.07
N LYS A 60 -10.71 -2.82 10.44
CA LYS A 60 -11.33 -2.50 11.74
C LYS A 60 -12.74 -3.09 11.85
N ALA A 61 -13.57 -2.93 10.82
CA ALA A 61 -14.92 -3.50 10.77
C ALA A 61 -14.88 -5.03 10.86
N ARG A 62 -14.00 -5.70 10.09
CA ARG A 62 -13.81 -7.15 10.17
C ARG A 62 -13.47 -7.63 11.59
N ARG A 63 -12.54 -6.96 12.27
CA ARG A 63 -12.19 -7.28 13.67
C ARG A 63 -13.33 -7.03 14.64
N HIS A 64 -14.12 -5.98 14.45
CA HIS A 64 -15.29 -5.72 15.28
C HIS A 64 -16.33 -6.85 15.12
N TYR A 65 -16.71 -7.18 13.88
CA TYR A 65 -17.64 -8.27 13.60
C TYR A 65 -17.17 -9.64 14.12
N GLN A 66 -15.86 -9.92 14.09
CA GLN A 66 -15.31 -11.16 14.65
C GLN A 66 -15.48 -11.24 16.17
N ARG A 67 -15.46 -10.10 16.88
CA ARG A 67 -15.61 -10.04 18.34
C ARG A 67 -17.07 -10.02 18.78
N THR A 68 -17.97 -9.48 17.96
CA THR A 68 -19.40 -9.35 18.31
C THR A 68 -20.24 -10.56 17.88
N ARG A 69 -19.70 -11.43 17.02
CA ARG A 69 -20.34 -12.71 16.63
C ARG A 69 -19.86 -13.91 17.46
N THR A 70 -18.87 -13.72 18.31
CA THR A 70 -18.58 -14.58 19.47
C THR A 70 -19.36 -14.06 20.67
#